data_AF-A0A183BY47-F1
#
_entry.id   AF-A0A183BY47-F1
#
_cell.length_a   1.000
_cell.length_b   1.000
_cell.length_c   1.000
_cell.angle_alpha   90.00
_cell.angle_beta   90.00
_cell.angle_gamma   90.00
#
_symmetry.space_group_name_H-M   'P 1'
#
loop_
_entity.id
_entity.type
_entity.pdbx_description
1 polymer ?
#
loop_
_entity_poly.entity_id
_entity_poly.type
_entity_poly.pdbx_seq_one_letter_code
_entity_poly.pdbx_strand_id
1 'polypeptide(L)' 'MTAAASKVSRVLSMLERAKLVCWFEETNSYTQTARRYRNEFGMEPPKQEQVKKWHDNFLKTGSIGKMKDEGKSASELSI' A
#
# COMPACT_ATOMS: atom_id res chain seq x y z
N MET A 1 24.64 -3.30 -17.65
CA MET A 1 24.64 -4.14 -16.43
C MET A 1 23.31 -3.96 -15.73
N THR A 2 22.37 -4.88 -15.95
CA THR A 2 20.98 -4.75 -15.49
C THR A 2 20.85 -5.45 -14.15
N ALA A 3 20.90 -4.69 -13.04
CA ALA A 3 20.72 -5.25 -11.71
C ALA A 3 19.24 -5.60 -11.52
N ALA A 4 18.93 -6.91 -11.51
CA ALA A 4 17.63 -7.41 -11.08
C ALA A 4 17.50 -7.14 -9.56
N ALA A 5 16.81 -6.06 -9.20
CA ALA A 5 16.52 -5.72 -7.82
C ALA A 5 15.59 -6.80 -7.21
N SER A 6 16.17 -7.65 -6.37
CA SER A 6 15.48 -8.68 -5.59
C SER A 6 14.32 -8.08 -4.81
N LYS A 7 13.13 -8.61 -5.07
CA LYS A 7 11.85 -8.09 -4.61
C LYS A 7 11.58 -8.48 -3.15
N VAL A 8 12.25 -7.81 -2.21
CA VAL A 8 11.90 -7.89 -0.79
C VAL A 8 10.61 -7.10 -0.59
N SER A 9 9.50 -7.82 -0.51
CA SER A 9 8.19 -7.20 -0.21
C SER A 9 8.13 -6.89 1.27
N ARG A 10 8.68 -5.74 1.66
CA ARG A 10 8.61 -5.27 3.05
C ARG A 10 7.16 -4.97 3.43
N VAL A 11 6.80 -5.32 4.65
CA VAL A 11 5.49 -4.95 5.21
C VAL A 11 5.54 -3.46 5.50
N LEU A 12 4.77 -2.68 4.75
CA LEU A 12 4.60 -1.24 4.99
C LEU A 12 3.73 -1.02 6.22
N SER A 13 4.17 -0.13 7.09
CA SER A 13 3.36 0.34 8.21
C SER A 13 2.09 1.05 7.71
N MET A 14 1.08 1.11 8.57
CA MET A 14 -0.18 1.80 8.25
C MET A 14 0.06 3.30 7.99
N LEU A 15 1.01 3.90 8.72
CA LEU A 15 1.43 5.29 8.51
C LEU A 15 2.06 5.50 7.13
N GLU A 16 2.97 4.63 6.70
CA GLU A 16 3.59 4.72 5.38
C GLU A 16 2.54 4.63 4.27
N ARG A 17 1.58 3.70 4.40
CA ARG A 17 0.48 3.54 3.43
C ARG A 17 -0.44 4.76 3.43
N ALA A 18 -0.76 5.31 4.59
CA ALA A 18 -1.59 6.50 4.71
C ALA A 18 -0.94 7.72 4.07
N LYS A 19 0.35 7.97 4.35
CA LYS A 19 1.11 9.06 3.71
C LYS A 19 1.15 8.92 2.19
N LEU A 20 1.36 7.69 1.68
CA LEU A 20 1.36 7.43 0.24
C LEU A 20 0.03 7.76 -0.42
N VAL A 21 -1.10 7.34 0.18
CA VAL A 21 -2.44 7.65 -0.35
C VAL A 21 -2.72 9.15 -0.29
N CYS A 22 -2.39 9.80 0.82
CA CYS A 22 -2.56 11.24 1.00
C CYS A 22 -1.75 12.05 -0.02
N TRP A 23 -0.45 11.80 -0.16
CA TRP A 23 0.36 12.50 -1.17
C TRP A 23 -0.05 12.18 -2.61
N PHE A 24 -0.56 10.98 -2.87
CA PHE A 24 -1.04 10.61 -4.19
C PHE A 24 -2.32 11.36 -4.55
N GLU A 25 -3.25 11.52 -3.60
CA GLU A 25 -4.46 12.32 -3.76
C GLU A 25 -4.11 13.80 -3.98
N GLU A 26 -3.21 14.37 -3.18
CA GLU A 26 -2.78 15.78 -3.30
C GLU A 26 -2.12 16.09 -4.65
N THR A 27 -1.25 15.19 -5.13
CA THR A 27 -0.40 15.47 -6.29
C THR A 27 -0.92 14.88 -7.59
N ASN A 28 -1.86 13.93 -7.52
CA ASN A 28 -2.32 13.09 -8.62
C ASN A 28 -1.17 12.46 -9.45
N SER A 29 0.03 12.32 -8.86
CA SER A 29 1.24 11.92 -9.57
C SER A 29 2.11 10.99 -8.75
N TYR A 30 2.22 9.73 -9.18
CA TYR A 30 3.05 8.74 -8.52
C TYR A 30 4.53 9.16 -8.46
N THR A 31 5.06 9.81 -9.48
CA THR A 31 6.45 10.28 -9.50
C THR A 31 6.74 11.27 -8.36
N GLN A 32 5.79 12.18 -8.10
CA GLN A 32 5.88 13.16 -7.02
C GLN A 32 5.72 12.50 -5.64
N THR A 33 4.73 11.61 -5.49
CA THR A 33 4.56 10.78 -4.29
C THR A 33 5.80 9.96 -3.97
N ALA A 34 6.40 9.31 -4.98
CA ALA A 34 7.60 8.50 -4.86
C ALA A 34 8.81 9.33 -4.42
N ARG A 35 8.95 10.56 -4.92
CA ARG A 35 9.99 11.50 -4.50
C ARG A 35 9.84 11.89 -3.03
N ARG A 36 8.62 12.27 -2.61
CA ARG A 36 8.33 12.58 -1.19
C ARG A 36 8.60 11.39 -0.28
N TYR A 37 8.22 10.19 -0.72
CA TYR A 37 8.47 8.96 0.00
C TYR A 37 9.95 8.68 0.24
N ARG A 38 10.78 8.82 -0.81
CA ARG A 38 12.23 8.67 -0.69
C ARG A 38 12.84 9.70 0.25
N ASN A 39 12.36 10.94 0.22
CA ASN A 39 12.85 12.00 1.11
C ASN A 39 12.50 11.74 2.58
N GLU A 40 11.31 11.23 2.85
CA GLU A 40 10.83 10.98 4.22
C GLU A 40 11.41 9.69 4.83
N PHE A 41 11.46 8.61 4.04
CA PHE A 41 11.78 7.27 4.55
C PHE A 41 13.15 6.75 4.11
N GLY A 42 13.85 7.43 3.19
CA GLY A 42 15.14 6.99 2.66
C GLY A 42 15.09 5.67 1.89
N MET A 43 13.90 5.21 1.50
CA MET A 43 13.65 3.89 0.91
C MET A 43 12.89 3.99 -0.41
N GLU A 44 12.98 2.93 -1.22
CA GLU A 44 12.15 2.83 -2.42
C GLU A 44 10.65 2.68 -2.06
N PRO A 45 9.77 3.42 -2.76
CA PRO A 45 8.34 3.32 -2.57
C PRO A 45 7.78 2.00 -3.14
N PRO A 46 6.61 1.56 -2.65
CA PRO A 46 5.88 0.45 -3.26
C PRO A 46 5.43 0.81 -4.66
N LYS A 47 5.14 -0.22 -5.47
CA LYS A 47 4.74 -0.05 -6.87
C LYS A 47 3.52 0.85 -7.00
N GLN A 48 3.49 1.63 -8.09
CA GLN A 48 2.37 2.50 -8.45
C GLN A 48 1.01 1.78 -8.39
N GLU A 49 0.92 0.58 -8.93
CA GLU A 49 -0.32 -0.21 -8.94
C GLU A 49 -0.84 -0.51 -7.52
N GLN A 50 0.06 -0.72 -6.54
CA GLN A 50 -0.34 -0.92 -5.15
C GLN A 50 -0.85 0.38 -4.51
N VAL A 51 -0.20 1.51 -4.80
CA VAL A 51 -0.62 2.83 -4.30
C VAL A 51 -1.99 3.20 -4.87
N LYS A 52 -2.21 2.99 -6.18
CA LYS A 52 -3.52 3.19 -6.83
C LYS A 52 -4.60 2.31 -6.21
N LYS A 53 -4.29 1.03 -5.94
CA LYS A 53 -5.23 0.12 -5.27
C LYS A 53 -5.61 0.60 -3.87
N TRP A 54 -4.67 1.12 -3.09
CA TRP A 54 -4.98 1.68 -1.77
C TRP A 54 -5.81 2.96 -1.86
N HIS A 55 -5.49 3.81 -2.84
CA HIS A 55 -6.26 5.03 -3.09
C HIS A 55 -7.71 4.72 -3.50
N ASP A 56 -7.91 3.78 -4.45
CA ASP A 56 -9.26 3.34 -4.86
C ASP A 56 -10.04 2.72 -3.69
N ASN A 57 -9.41 1.82 -2.92
CA ASN A 57 -10.03 1.25 -1.73
C ASN A 57 -10.39 2.31 -0.69
N PHE A 58 -9.52 3.30 -0.49
CA PHE A 58 -9.75 4.40 0.43
C PHE A 58 -10.95 5.25 -0.01
N LEU A 59 -11.05 5.59 -1.29
CA LEU A 59 -12.21 6.32 -1.83
C LEU A 59 -13.51 5.53 -1.70
N LYS A 60 -13.46 4.20 -1.82
CA LYS A 60 -14.64 3.33 -1.72
C LYS A 60 -15.10 3.05 -0.30
N THR A 61 -14.15 2.86 0.63
CA THR A 61 -14.44 2.32 1.97
C THR A 61 -14.07 3.26 3.11
N GLY A 62 -13.35 4.35 2.82
CA GLY A 62 -12.72 5.21 3.83
C GLY A 62 -11.52 4.56 4.54
N SER A 63 -11.11 3.35 4.16
CA SER A 63 -10.08 2.58 4.85
C SER A 63 -8.86 2.29 3.98
N ILE A 64 -7.67 2.45 4.56
CA ILE A 64 -6.36 2.14 3.96
C ILE A 64 -5.84 0.76 4.43
N GLY A 65 -6.47 0.22 5.48
CA GLY A 65 -6.12 -1.08 6.06
C GLY A 65 -6.47 -2.25 5.13
N LYS A 66 -5.95 -3.43 5.44
CA LYS A 66 -6.63 -4.65 4.96
C LYS A 66 -7.94 -4.73 5.74
N MET A 67 -9.06 -4.64 5.04
CA MET A 67 -10.29 -5.27 5.54
C MET A 67 -9.89 -6.73 5.77
N LYS A 68 -9.98 -7.24 7.01
CA LYS A 68 -10.00 -8.69 7.17
C LYS A 68 -11.20 -9.14 6.35
N ASP A 69 -10.99 -9.94 5.32
CA ASP A 69 -12.06 -10.77 4.80
C ASP A 69 -12.54 -11.64 5.98
N GLU A 70 -13.59 -11.22 6.68
CA GLU A 70 -14.37 -12.08 7.59
C GLU A 70 -15.23 -13.03 6.74
N GLY A 71 -14.55 -13.87 5.96
CA GLY A 71 -15.18 -14.66 4.91
C GLY A 71 -14.39 -15.89 4.50
N LYS A 72 -13.88 -16.68 5.46
CA LYS A 72 -13.75 -18.16 5.42
C LYS A 72 -12.85 -18.68 6.53
N SER A 73 -13.48 -19.19 7.59
CA SER A 73 -13.05 -20.45 8.22
C SER A 73 -14.27 -21.36 8.17
N ALA A 74 -14.28 -22.27 7.19
CA ALA A 74 -15.26 -23.34 7.11
C ALA A 74 -14.84 -24.46 8.09
N SER A 75 -15.84 -25.00 8.78
CA SER A 75 -15.94 -26.40 9.25
C SER A 75 -14.96 -26.91 10.32
N GLU A 76 -15.47 -27.05 11.55
CA GLU A 76 -15.20 -28.06 12.62
C GLU A 76 -15.42 -27.34 13.96
N LEU A 77 -16.38 -27.69 14.81
CA LEU A 77 -16.63 -28.99 15.42
C LEU A 77 -18.09 -29.12 15.86
N SER A 78 -18.65 -30.32 15.69
CA SER A 78 -19.75 -30.85 16.49
C SER A 78 -19.46 -30.70 17.99
N ILE A 79 -20.48 -30.36 18.77
CA ILE A 79 -21.09 -31.16 19.86
C ILE A 79 -22.49 -30.61 20.08
#